data_AF-A0A9P9RV86-F1
#
_entry.id   AF-A0A9P9RV86-F1
#
_cell.length_a   1.000
_cell.length_b   1.000
_cell.length_c   1.000
_cell.angle_alpha   90.00
_cell.angle_beta   90.00
_cell.angle_gamma   90.00
#
_symmetry.space_group_name_H-M   'P 1'
#
loop_
_entity.id
_entity.type
_entity.pdbx_description
1 polymer ?
#
loop_
_entity_poly.entity_id
_entity_poly.type
_entity_poly.pdbx_seq_one_letter_code
_entity_poly.pdbx_strand_id
1 'polypeptide(L)'
;MYFTTLASHSMLLTLTILPLISTSVLAAPASTSNENQATEGLGIDVVRGVALPPGYKYKPLRMTGTIGGITLNHTGTIEEILAKVVDENPGFRVEEMDSTSITAEGGHGLASRDKVGTRTIYQRTKENLQRIQEDQANHNPPSTGNQIRPRMFPLPGQPDWRAAEVRYINDGVAYLKKVNALCGVNGHACSRISCSYKSAITLCNVTPNHMSLSCTYMASYIQDILNRCAYSVGLIRLVGGQAWDTDGYNVNVMRDTSC
;
A
#
# COMPACT_ATOMS: atom_id res chain seq x y z
N MET A 1 -69.46 62.88 -12.42
CA MET A 1 -68.87 62.65 -13.75
C MET A 1 -68.15 63.93 -14.14
N TYR A 2 -66.81 63.95 -14.06
CA TYR A 2 -65.99 65.11 -14.42
C TYR A 2 -64.92 64.71 -15.45
N PHE A 3 -64.72 65.64 -16.37
CA PHE A 3 -63.96 65.63 -17.62
C PHE A 3 -62.42 65.75 -17.41
N THR A 4 -61.67 65.15 -18.37
CA THR A 4 -60.42 65.58 -19.09
C THR A 4 -59.51 66.65 -18.45
N THR A 5 -58.16 66.68 -18.54
CA THR A 5 -57.26 66.53 -19.71
C THR A 5 -55.77 66.67 -19.28
N LEU A 6 -54.87 66.32 -20.20
CA LEU A 6 -53.40 66.41 -20.25
C LEU A 6 -52.73 67.70 -19.69
N ALA A 7 -51.49 67.60 -19.18
CA ALA A 7 -50.25 67.94 -19.93
C ALA A 7 -49.00 68.06 -19.03
N SER A 8 -47.86 67.80 -19.68
CA SER A 8 -46.44 67.92 -19.33
C SER A 8 -45.99 69.06 -18.40
N HIS A 9 -44.86 68.89 -17.71
CA HIS A 9 -43.67 69.78 -17.77
C HIS A 9 -42.42 69.17 -17.08
N SER A 10 -41.29 69.45 -17.74
CA SER A 10 -39.86 69.31 -17.47
C SER A 10 -39.28 69.24 -16.04
N MET A 11 -38.34 68.31 -15.88
CA MET A 11 -36.89 68.52 -15.60
C MET A 11 -36.48 69.38 -14.38
N LEU A 12 -35.83 68.76 -13.38
CA LEU A 12 -34.70 69.40 -12.69
C LEU A 12 -33.78 68.39 -11.95
N LEU A 13 -32.51 68.78 -11.94
CA LEU A 13 -31.30 68.09 -11.50
C LEU A 13 -31.33 67.53 -10.06
N THR A 14 -30.63 66.41 -9.87
CA THR A 14 -29.77 66.23 -8.68
C THR A 14 -28.43 65.63 -9.06
N LEU A 15 -27.41 66.50 -9.12
CA LEU A 15 -26.00 66.16 -9.12
C LEU A 15 -25.57 65.95 -7.66
N THR A 16 -25.14 64.75 -7.28
CA THR A 16 -24.33 64.58 -6.06
C THR A 16 -23.13 63.69 -6.35
N ILE A 17 -21.99 64.30 -6.10
CA ILE A 17 -20.60 63.83 -6.16
C ILE A 17 -20.37 62.88 -4.99
N LEU A 18 -19.65 61.76 -5.17
CA LEU A 18 -18.78 61.13 -4.16
C LEU A 18 -18.03 59.89 -4.74
N PRO A 19 -16.96 59.36 -4.11
CA PRO A 19 -15.57 59.79 -4.25
C PRO A 19 -14.65 58.72 -4.87
N LEU A 20 -13.47 59.17 -5.33
CA LEU A 20 -12.29 58.35 -5.58
C LEU A 20 -11.85 57.67 -4.27
N ILE A 21 -12.07 56.35 -4.16
CA ILE A 21 -11.48 55.54 -3.10
C ILE A 21 -10.16 54.96 -3.63
N SER A 22 -9.12 55.32 -2.89
CA SER A 22 -7.76 54.82 -2.92
C SER A 22 -7.62 53.32 -3.20
N THR A 23 -6.78 52.97 -4.16
CA THR A 23 -6.22 51.63 -4.33
C THR A 23 -5.28 51.32 -3.17
N SER A 24 -5.79 50.67 -2.13
CA SER A 24 -4.96 49.93 -1.18
C SER A 24 -4.53 48.63 -1.85
N VAL A 25 -3.23 48.51 -2.12
CA VAL A 25 -2.56 47.25 -2.44
C VAL A 25 -2.71 46.34 -1.22
N LEU A 26 -3.63 45.38 -1.26
CA LEU A 26 -3.49 44.16 -0.46
C LEU A 26 -2.71 43.15 -1.28
N ALA A 27 -1.50 42.86 -0.82
CA ALA A 27 -0.79 41.65 -1.19
C ALA A 27 -1.67 40.45 -0.81
N ALA A 28 -2.23 39.78 -1.81
CA ALA A 28 -2.79 38.46 -1.65
C ALA A 28 -1.64 37.48 -1.32
N PRO A 29 -1.83 36.53 -0.40
CA PRO A 29 -0.92 35.39 -0.31
C PRO A 29 -0.92 34.68 -1.66
N ALA A 30 0.29 34.36 -2.13
CA ALA A 30 0.53 33.65 -3.36
C ALA A 30 -0.21 32.30 -3.37
N SER A 31 -1.39 32.27 -3.98
CA SER A 31 -1.93 31.05 -4.58
C SER A 31 -1.24 30.92 -5.93
N THR A 32 -0.09 30.24 -5.95
CA THR A 32 0.52 29.74 -7.17
C THR A 32 -0.39 28.65 -7.74
N SER A 33 -1.39 29.08 -8.51
CA SER A 33 -1.96 28.26 -9.56
C SER A 33 -0.89 28.13 -10.65
N ASN A 34 0.04 27.20 -10.48
CA ASN A 34 0.82 26.72 -11.61
C ASN A 34 0.05 25.61 -12.30
N GLU A 35 -0.79 26.07 -13.22
CA GLU A 35 -0.85 25.60 -14.59
C GLU A 35 0.52 25.01 -15.03
N ASN A 36 0.61 23.69 -15.04
CA ASN A 36 1.54 23.00 -15.92
C ASN A 36 0.73 22.29 -16.99
N GLN A 37 0.65 23.06 -18.08
CA GLN A 37 0.34 22.73 -19.44
C GLN A 37 0.92 21.38 -19.88
N ALA A 38 0.16 20.73 -20.76
CA ALA A 38 0.36 19.44 -21.38
C ALA A 38 1.81 19.12 -21.78
N THR A 39 2.32 17.99 -21.29
CA THR A 39 3.17 17.11 -22.09
C THR A 39 2.29 15.99 -22.66
N GLU A 40 1.82 16.19 -23.89
CA GLU A 40 1.43 15.09 -24.75
C GLU A 40 2.67 14.26 -25.05
N GLY A 41 2.79 13.09 -24.41
CA GLY A 41 3.92 12.19 -24.61
C GLY A 41 3.95 11.11 -23.54
N LEU A 42 3.39 9.94 -23.89
CA LEU A 42 3.19 8.73 -23.06
C LEU A 42 2.13 8.87 -21.96
N GLY A 43 0.89 8.53 -22.33
CA GLY A 43 -0.29 8.51 -21.45
C GLY A 43 -0.16 7.53 -20.28
N ILE A 44 0.45 8.00 -19.19
CA ILE A 44 0.29 7.43 -17.87
C ILE A 44 -0.35 8.51 -17.00
N ASP A 45 -1.69 8.51 -16.95
CA ASP A 45 -2.42 9.24 -15.92
C ASP A 45 -1.86 8.82 -14.55
N VAL A 46 -1.20 9.77 -13.89
CA VAL A 46 -0.82 9.69 -12.49
C VAL A 46 -2.12 9.86 -11.69
N VAL A 47 -2.89 8.78 -11.64
CA VAL A 47 -4.11 8.69 -10.83
C VAL A 47 -3.69 8.89 -9.37
N ARG A 48 -4.24 9.95 -8.77
CA ARG A 48 -4.15 10.21 -7.33
C ARG A 48 -4.61 8.97 -6.56
N GLY A 49 -3.70 8.42 -5.74
CA GLY A 49 -3.94 7.53 -4.61
C GLY A 49 -5.08 6.53 -4.80
N VAL A 50 -4.76 5.30 -5.16
CA VAL A 50 -5.72 4.19 -5.21
C VAL A 50 -6.55 4.17 -3.92
N ALA A 51 -7.85 4.43 -4.06
CA ALA A 51 -8.75 4.63 -2.94
C ALA A 51 -9.07 3.30 -2.25
N LEU A 52 -9.11 3.33 -0.91
CA LEU A 52 -9.68 2.25 -0.11
C LEU A 52 -11.11 1.93 -0.54
N PRO A 53 -11.65 0.74 -0.18
CA PRO A 53 -13.06 0.44 -0.44
C PRO A 53 -13.96 1.58 0.11
N PRO A 54 -15.08 1.90 -0.58
CA PRO A 54 -15.96 2.99 -0.15
C PRO A 54 -16.31 2.90 1.35
N GLY A 55 -16.15 4.02 2.07
CA GLY A 55 -16.43 4.13 3.50
C GLY A 55 -15.26 3.82 4.43
N TYR A 56 -14.18 3.21 3.95
CA TYR A 56 -12.99 2.93 4.76
C TYR A 56 -12.00 4.09 4.71
N LYS A 57 -11.32 4.33 5.83
CA LYS A 57 -10.25 5.33 5.95
C LYS A 57 -8.98 4.65 6.43
N TYR A 58 -7.84 5.13 5.94
CA TYR A 58 -6.56 4.75 6.50
C TYR A 58 -6.47 5.25 7.95
N LYS A 59 -6.01 4.36 8.83
CA LYS A 59 -5.65 4.68 10.20
C LYS A 59 -4.22 4.20 10.46
N PRO A 60 -3.49 4.89 11.36
CA PRO A 60 -2.15 4.45 11.76
C PRO A 60 -2.14 2.98 12.15
N LEU A 61 -1.10 2.27 11.73
CA LEU A 61 -0.84 0.90 12.15
C LEU A 61 -0.39 0.93 13.61
N ARG A 62 -0.94 0.04 14.42
CA ARG A 62 -0.39 -0.23 15.76
C ARG A 62 0.39 -1.54 15.71
N MET A 63 1.69 -1.50 15.97
CA MET A 63 2.54 -2.68 15.94
C MET A 63 3.08 -2.99 17.34
N THR A 64 2.78 -4.19 17.86
CA THR A 64 3.18 -4.62 19.20
C THR A 64 3.80 -6.02 19.17
N GLY A 65 5.00 -6.21 19.73
CA GLY A 65 5.68 -7.52 19.74
C GLY A 65 7.19 -7.38 19.72
N THR A 66 7.89 -8.20 18.93
CA THR A 66 9.34 -8.09 18.76
C THR A 66 9.83 -8.23 17.32
N ILE A 67 10.99 -7.63 17.03
CA ILE A 67 11.69 -7.68 15.75
C ILE A 67 13.19 -7.82 16.02
N GLY A 68 13.81 -8.93 15.61
CA GLY A 68 15.22 -9.19 15.94
C GLY A 68 15.55 -9.12 17.45
N GLY A 69 14.59 -9.44 18.32
CA GLY A 69 14.72 -9.34 19.78
C GLY A 69 14.40 -7.96 20.38
N ILE A 70 14.19 -6.94 19.56
CA ILE A 70 13.81 -5.59 19.99
C ILE A 70 12.30 -5.54 20.23
N THR A 71 11.87 -4.94 21.34
CA THR A 71 10.44 -4.77 21.65
C THR A 71 9.82 -3.65 20.83
N LEU A 72 8.67 -3.94 20.24
CA LEU A 72 7.85 -3.02 19.46
C LEU A 72 6.60 -2.65 20.25
N ASN A 73 6.35 -1.35 20.40
CA ASN A 73 5.06 -0.83 20.87
C ASN A 73 4.83 0.58 20.31
N HIS A 74 4.67 0.66 19.00
CA HIS A 74 4.54 1.95 18.31
C HIS A 74 3.27 2.01 17.48
N THR A 75 2.79 3.24 17.29
CA THR A 75 1.70 3.56 16.37
C THR A 75 2.21 4.59 15.37
N GLY A 76 1.90 4.40 14.09
CA GLY A 76 2.34 5.27 13.02
C GLY A 76 2.17 4.63 11.65
N THR A 77 2.80 5.22 10.64
CA THR A 77 3.13 4.50 9.40
C THR A 77 4.25 3.50 9.67
N ILE A 78 4.50 2.58 8.74
CA ILE A 78 5.59 1.61 8.88
C ILE A 78 6.94 2.30 8.89
N GLU A 79 7.09 3.33 8.06
CA GLU A 79 8.30 4.14 7.97
C GLU A 79 8.54 4.88 9.29
N GLU A 80 7.49 5.46 9.89
CA GLU A 80 7.58 6.11 11.20
C GLU A 80 7.93 5.10 12.32
N ILE A 81 7.33 3.90 12.27
CA ILE A 81 7.61 2.85 13.25
C ILE A 81 9.06 2.37 13.11
N LEU A 82 9.54 2.10 11.90
CA LEU A 82 10.91 1.67 11.65
C LEU A 82 11.92 2.76 12.03
N ALA A 83 11.63 4.03 11.72
CA ALA A 83 12.48 5.15 12.12
C ALA A 83 12.62 5.25 13.64
N LYS A 84 11.52 5.09 14.39
CA LYS A 84 11.55 5.04 15.87
C LYS A 84 12.37 3.86 16.39
N VAL A 85 12.22 2.69 15.78
CA VAL A 85 12.98 1.49 16.19
C VAL A 85 14.48 1.69 15.99
N VAL A 86 14.90 2.29 14.87
CA VAL A 86 16.31 2.61 14.59
C VAL A 86 16.86 3.65 15.57
N ASP A 87 16.08 4.69 15.88
CA ASP A 87 16.47 5.75 16.83
C ASP A 87 16.63 5.19 18.26
N GLU A 88 15.69 4.35 18.70
CA GLU A 88 15.70 3.73 20.02
C GLU A 88 16.72 2.59 20.14
N ASN A 89 17.18 2.02 19.02
CA ASN A 89 18.09 0.87 18.98
C ASN A 89 19.19 1.06 17.92
N PRO A 90 20.26 1.82 18.20
CA PRO A 90 21.30 2.15 17.22
C PRO A 90 22.06 0.95 16.60
N GLY A 91 22.01 -0.22 17.25
CA GLY A 91 22.57 -1.47 16.72
C GLY A 91 21.65 -2.20 15.73
N PHE A 92 20.42 -1.74 15.55
CA PHE A 92 19.46 -2.33 14.63
C PHE A 92 19.71 -1.83 13.21
N ARG A 93 19.95 -2.77 12.29
CA ARG A 93 20.14 -2.46 10.87
C ARG A 93 18.94 -2.93 10.07
N VAL A 94 18.16 -1.98 9.54
CA VAL A 94 16.99 -2.28 8.68
C VAL A 94 17.41 -3.12 7.47
N GLU A 95 18.62 -2.90 6.96
CA GLU A 95 19.24 -3.65 5.86
C GLU A 95 19.34 -5.16 6.14
N GLU A 96 19.51 -5.56 7.41
CA GLU A 96 19.55 -6.98 7.80
C GLU A 96 18.16 -7.63 7.77
N MET A 97 17.10 -6.82 7.78
CA MET A 97 15.75 -7.30 7.52
C MET A 97 15.45 -7.47 6.03
N ASP A 98 16.06 -6.64 5.18
CA ASP A 98 15.86 -6.57 3.74
C ASP A 98 16.71 -7.59 2.95
N SER A 99 17.76 -8.15 3.57
CA SER A 99 18.77 -9.02 2.93
C SER A 99 18.31 -10.45 2.59
N THR A 100 17.06 -10.61 2.17
CA THR A 100 16.62 -11.77 1.36
C THR A 100 16.09 -11.33 -0.01
N SER A 101 16.51 -10.16 -0.50
CA SER A 101 16.64 -9.96 -1.93
C SER A 101 17.65 -10.98 -2.45
N ILE A 102 17.16 -11.87 -3.31
CA ILE A 102 17.92 -12.95 -3.94
C ILE A 102 19.12 -12.33 -4.66
N THR A 103 20.31 -12.42 -4.07
CA THR A 103 21.55 -12.34 -4.82
C THR A 103 21.67 -13.66 -5.59
N ALA A 104 21.25 -13.62 -6.85
CA ALA A 104 21.73 -14.55 -7.85
C ALA A 104 23.19 -14.21 -8.17
N GLU A 105 24.12 -14.58 -7.29
CA GLU A 105 25.55 -14.62 -7.59
C GLU A 105 26.06 -15.99 -7.10
N GLY A 106 26.59 -16.88 -7.93
CA GLY A 106 27.56 -16.58 -8.97
C GLY A 106 28.97 -16.85 -8.47
N GLY A 107 29.25 -18.10 -8.07
CA GLY A 107 30.56 -18.75 -8.09
C GLY A 107 31.69 -18.18 -7.23
N HIS A 108 32.04 -18.89 -6.15
CA HIS A 108 33.45 -19.02 -5.74
C HIS A 108 33.70 -20.40 -5.08
N GLY A 109 34.84 -20.99 -5.44
CA GLY A 109 35.09 -22.43 -5.42
C GLY A 109 35.15 -23.12 -4.06
N LEU A 110 34.56 -24.32 -4.02
CA LEU A 110 34.78 -25.31 -2.98
C LEU A 110 35.96 -26.20 -3.37
N ALA A 111 37.14 -25.85 -2.86
CA ALA A 111 38.24 -26.80 -2.75
C ALA A 111 38.07 -27.61 -1.46
N SER A 112 37.87 -28.93 -1.65
CA SER A 112 38.25 -30.03 -0.76
C SER A 112 37.63 -30.07 0.66
N ARG A 113 36.67 -30.97 0.86
CA ARG A 113 36.89 -32.22 1.63
C ARG A 113 35.64 -33.10 1.74
N ASP A 114 35.96 -34.39 1.70
CA ASP A 114 35.27 -35.57 2.23
C ASP A 114 34.17 -36.28 1.42
N LYS A 115 34.55 -37.53 1.11
CA LYS A 115 33.88 -38.55 0.31
C LYS A 115 32.73 -39.18 1.10
N VAL A 116 31.49 -38.78 0.83
CA VAL A 116 30.31 -39.65 1.04
C VAL A 116 29.27 -39.37 -0.06
N GLY A 117 29.10 -40.32 -0.98
CA GLY A 117 27.92 -40.47 -1.86
C GLY A 117 27.72 -39.39 -2.94
N THR A 118 28.34 -39.55 -4.10
CA THR A 118 28.15 -38.71 -5.30
C THR A 118 26.79 -38.94 -5.97
N ARG A 119 25.74 -38.30 -5.46
CA ARG A 119 24.66 -37.81 -6.36
C ARG A 119 25.21 -36.56 -7.06
N THR A 120 25.08 -36.48 -8.38
CA THR A 120 25.56 -35.30 -9.12
C THR A 120 24.85 -34.05 -8.59
N ILE A 121 25.55 -32.92 -8.56
CA ILE A 121 24.99 -31.64 -8.09
C ILE A 121 23.67 -31.36 -8.80
N TYR A 122 23.56 -31.69 -10.08
CA TYR A 122 22.32 -31.61 -10.86
C TYR A 122 21.16 -32.42 -10.25
N GLN A 123 21.39 -33.67 -9.85
CA GLN A 123 20.35 -34.50 -9.25
C GLN A 123 19.98 -34.04 -7.85
N ARG A 124 20.95 -33.62 -7.03
CA ARG A 124 20.67 -33.11 -5.69
C ARG A 124 19.92 -31.77 -5.74
N THR A 125 20.27 -30.90 -6.70
CA THR A 125 19.54 -29.65 -6.95
C THR A 125 18.15 -29.91 -7.50
N LYS A 126 17.97 -30.87 -8.42
CA LYS A 126 16.66 -31.26 -8.93
C LYS A 126 15.78 -31.87 -7.85
N GLU A 127 16.31 -32.76 -7.01
CA GLU A 127 15.60 -33.33 -5.85
C GLU A 127 15.29 -32.28 -4.77
N ASN A 128 16.16 -31.28 -4.58
CA ASN A 128 15.88 -30.17 -3.67
C ASN A 128 14.84 -29.21 -4.23
N LEU A 129 14.90 -28.89 -5.52
CA LEU A 129 13.87 -28.09 -6.21
C LEU A 129 12.53 -28.81 -6.22
N GLN A 130 12.55 -30.13 -6.44
CA GLN A 130 11.35 -30.96 -6.45
C GLN A 130 10.79 -31.12 -5.03
N ARG A 131 11.64 -31.23 -4.00
CA ARG A 131 11.20 -31.15 -2.59
C ARG A 131 10.67 -29.79 -2.21
N ILE A 132 11.27 -28.69 -2.67
CA ILE A 132 10.73 -27.33 -2.43
C ILE A 132 9.40 -27.14 -3.17
N GLN A 133 9.27 -27.65 -4.40
CA GLN A 133 8.04 -27.62 -5.17
C GLN A 133 6.95 -28.53 -4.57
N GLU A 134 7.31 -29.70 -4.05
CA GLU A 134 6.43 -30.61 -3.31
C GLU A 134 6.08 -30.04 -1.93
N ASP A 135 7.01 -29.39 -1.23
CA ASP A 135 6.76 -28.68 0.01
C ASP A 135 5.87 -27.45 -0.23
N GLN A 136 5.97 -26.79 -1.38
CA GLN A 136 5.06 -25.70 -1.81
C GLN A 136 3.71 -26.21 -2.35
N ALA A 137 3.66 -27.41 -2.94
CA ALA A 137 2.42 -28.05 -3.38
C ALA A 137 1.67 -28.70 -2.21
N ASN A 138 2.39 -29.17 -1.18
CA ASN A 138 1.85 -29.81 0.03
C ASN A 138 1.73 -28.83 1.21
N HIS A 139 2.46 -27.71 1.22
CA HIS A 139 2.05 -26.46 1.85
C HIS A 139 1.36 -25.59 0.81
N ASN A 140 0.17 -26.00 0.38
CA ASN A 140 -0.88 -25.00 0.57
C ASN A 140 -0.83 -24.74 2.07
N PRO A 141 -0.44 -23.54 2.58
CA PRO A 141 -0.85 -23.24 3.94
C PRO A 141 -2.33 -23.59 3.93
N PRO A 142 -2.81 -24.47 4.83
CA PRO A 142 -4.24 -24.66 4.91
C PRO A 142 -4.76 -23.24 4.96
N SER A 143 -5.72 -22.90 4.10
CA SER A 143 -6.60 -21.79 4.42
C SER A 143 -6.94 -22.07 5.86
N THR A 144 -6.32 -21.34 6.78
CA THR A 144 -6.63 -21.39 8.20
C THR A 144 -8.14 -21.27 8.18
N GLY A 145 -8.89 -22.22 8.75
CA GLY A 145 -10.23 -22.62 8.25
C GLY A 145 -11.27 -21.51 7.94
N ASN A 146 -10.96 -20.28 8.32
CA ASN A 146 -11.63 -19.02 8.11
C ASN A 146 -11.22 -18.24 6.82
N GLN A 147 -10.08 -18.52 6.18
CA GLN A 147 -9.61 -17.80 5.00
C GLN A 147 -10.39 -18.19 3.73
N ILE A 148 -11.02 -17.20 3.13
CA ILE A 148 -11.75 -17.31 1.86
C ILE A 148 -10.77 -17.14 0.70
N ARG A 149 -10.99 -17.88 -0.40
CA ARG A 149 -10.17 -17.78 -1.62
C ARG A 149 -9.96 -16.31 -2.04
N PRO A 150 -8.71 -15.92 -2.37
CA PRO A 150 -8.44 -14.60 -2.88
C PRO A 150 -9.25 -14.26 -4.14
N ARG A 151 -9.78 -13.05 -4.18
CA ARG A 151 -10.34 -12.44 -5.39
C ARG A 151 -9.22 -11.71 -6.13
N MET A 152 -9.13 -11.96 -7.42
CA MET A 152 -8.10 -11.41 -8.30
C MET A 152 -8.51 -10.03 -8.81
N PHE A 153 -7.53 -9.20 -9.14
CA PHE A 153 -7.74 -7.97 -9.90
C PHE A 153 -8.23 -8.29 -11.34
N PRO A 154 -9.15 -7.49 -11.94
CA PRO A 154 -9.86 -6.34 -11.37
C PRO A 154 -10.94 -6.74 -10.37
N LEU A 155 -11.07 -5.99 -9.27
CA LEU A 155 -12.07 -6.23 -8.24
C LEU A 155 -13.38 -5.48 -8.56
N PRO A 156 -14.53 -6.16 -8.61
CA PRO A 156 -15.82 -5.49 -8.78
C PRO A 156 -16.04 -4.42 -7.71
N GLY A 157 -16.48 -3.22 -8.12
CA GLY A 157 -16.69 -2.08 -7.22
C GLY A 157 -15.42 -1.31 -6.83
N GLN A 158 -14.26 -1.65 -7.41
CA GLN A 158 -12.98 -0.98 -7.17
C GLN A 158 -12.26 -0.66 -8.48
N PRO A 159 -12.81 0.23 -9.32
CA PRO A 159 -12.29 0.49 -10.67
C PRO A 159 -10.89 1.11 -10.68
N ASP A 160 -10.52 1.83 -9.61
CA ASP A 160 -9.25 2.56 -9.52
C ASP A 160 -8.09 1.71 -8.98
N TRP A 161 -8.36 0.47 -8.57
CA TRP A 161 -7.30 -0.41 -8.10
C TRP A 161 -6.35 -0.75 -9.25
N ARG A 162 -5.07 -0.90 -8.92
CA ARG A 162 -4.05 -1.31 -9.88
C ARG A 162 -3.18 -2.38 -9.25
N ALA A 163 -2.66 -3.29 -10.08
CA ALA A 163 -1.74 -4.31 -9.62
C ALA A 163 -0.38 -3.70 -9.22
N ALA A 164 0.23 -4.25 -8.17
CA ALA A 164 1.57 -3.95 -7.71
C ALA A 164 2.61 -4.88 -8.34
N GLU A 165 3.89 -4.52 -8.30
CA GLU A 165 4.96 -5.42 -8.74
C GLU A 165 5.21 -6.52 -7.70
N VAL A 166 5.29 -7.77 -8.16
CA VAL A 166 5.45 -8.95 -7.30
C VAL A 166 6.69 -8.87 -6.42
N ARG A 167 7.81 -8.32 -6.94
CA ARG A 167 9.07 -8.23 -6.18
C ARG A 167 8.90 -7.46 -4.86
N TYR A 168 8.26 -6.29 -4.90
CA TYR A 168 8.08 -5.45 -3.73
C TYR A 168 7.06 -6.01 -2.74
N ILE A 169 6.07 -6.76 -3.25
CA ILE A 169 5.14 -7.50 -2.39
C ILE A 169 5.84 -8.67 -1.70
N ASN A 170 6.76 -9.38 -2.38
CA ASN A 170 7.57 -10.43 -1.76
C ASN A 170 8.48 -9.87 -0.66
N ASP A 171 9.10 -8.70 -0.86
CA ASP A 171 9.90 -8.03 0.17
C ASP A 171 9.04 -7.73 1.42
N GLY A 172 7.80 -7.24 1.20
CA GLY A 172 6.81 -7.08 2.26
C GLY A 172 6.45 -8.38 2.99
N VAL A 173 6.27 -9.48 2.27
CA VAL A 173 6.05 -10.81 2.87
C VAL A 173 7.25 -11.27 3.70
N ALA A 174 8.47 -11.08 3.19
CA ALA A 174 9.69 -11.44 3.89
C ALA A 174 9.85 -10.63 5.19
N TYR A 175 9.57 -9.33 5.15
CA TYR A 175 9.51 -8.47 6.33
C TYR A 175 8.50 -9.01 7.36
N LEU A 176 7.24 -9.21 6.96
CA LEU A 176 6.17 -9.66 7.87
C LEU A 176 6.44 -11.03 8.50
N LYS A 177 7.14 -11.92 7.79
CA LYS A 177 7.56 -13.25 8.33
C LYS A 177 8.65 -13.17 9.39
N LYS A 178 9.49 -12.12 9.36
CA LYS A 178 10.56 -11.90 10.34
C LYS A 178 10.08 -11.16 11.59
N VAL A 179 8.91 -10.54 11.53
CA VAL A 179 8.31 -9.76 12.61
C VAL A 179 7.46 -10.68 13.50
N ASN A 180 7.87 -10.84 14.76
CA ASN A 180 7.06 -11.50 15.78
C ASN A 180 6.17 -10.46 16.50
N ALA A 181 5.28 -9.83 15.74
CA ALA A 181 4.40 -8.77 16.25
C ALA A 181 2.96 -8.93 15.78
N LEU A 182 2.08 -8.21 16.47
CA LEU A 182 0.69 -8.02 16.12
C LEU A 182 0.55 -6.75 15.29
N CYS A 183 -0.10 -6.89 14.14
CA CYS A 183 -0.56 -5.85 13.25
C CYS A 183 -1.97 -5.45 13.69
N GLY A 184 -2.07 -4.28 14.34
CA GLY A 184 -3.30 -3.71 14.88
C GLY A 184 -4.01 -2.78 13.90
N VAL A 185 -5.32 -2.97 13.74
CA VAL A 185 -6.19 -2.16 12.88
C VAL A 185 -7.46 -1.77 13.64
N ASN A 186 -7.83 -0.49 13.53
CA ASN A 186 -9.05 0.01 14.13
C ASN A 186 -10.31 -0.56 13.47
N GLY A 187 -11.44 -0.55 14.19
CA GLY A 187 -12.72 -0.93 13.62
C GLY A 187 -13.12 -0.05 12.45
N HIS A 188 -13.75 -0.65 11.43
CA HIS A 188 -14.16 0.00 10.18
C HIS A 188 -13.04 0.82 9.52
N ALA A 189 -11.80 0.33 9.59
CA ALA A 189 -10.64 1.02 9.07
C ALA A 189 -9.69 0.06 8.37
N CYS A 190 -8.76 0.65 7.61
CA CYS A 190 -7.63 -0.07 7.05
C CYS A 190 -6.33 0.48 7.60
N SER A 191 -5.37 -0.40 7.85
CA SER A 191 -4.00 -0.03 8.18
C SER A 191 -3.06 -0.61 7.13
N ARG A 192 -2.09 0.19 6.70
CA ARG A 192 -1.04 -0.27 5.79
C ARG A 192 -0.04 -1.09 6.61
N ILE A 193 0.13 -2.36 6.25
CA ILE A 193 1.02 -3.32 6.94
C ILE A 193 2.29 -3.62 6.16
N SER A 194 2.37 -3.19 4.90
CA SER A 194 3.63 -3.01 4.15
C SER A 194 3.46 -1.96 3.05
N CYS A 195 4.55 -1.24 2.75
CA CYS A 195 4.61 -0.18 1.75
C CYS A 195 6.02 -0.15 1.16
N SER A 196 6.17 -0.43 -0.13
CA SER A 196 7.45 -0.24 -0.81
C SER A 196 7.26 0.01 -2.30
N TYR A 197 7.93 1.02 -2.86
CA TYR A 197 7.91 1.37 -4.29
C TYR A 197 6.50 1.34 -4.90
N LYS A 198 5.56 2.11 -4.35
CA LYS A 198 4.15 2.15 -4.81
C LYS A 198 3.40 0.82 -4.68
N SER A 199 3.92 -0.15 -3.92
CA SER A 199 3.31 -1.47 -3.71
C SER A 199 2.90 -1.58 -2.26
N ALA A 200 1.59 -1.71 -2.01
CA ALA A 200 1.05 -1.70 -0.67
C ALA A 200 0.36 -3.02 -0.33
N ILE A 201 0.52 -3.40 0.93
CA ILE A 201 -0.25 -4.44 1.59
C ILE A 201 -1.06 -3.76 2.69
N THR A 202 -2.38 -3.94 2.66
CA THR A 202 -3.28 -3.36 3.65
C THR A 202 -4.07 -4.44 4.38
N LEU A 203 -4.27 -4.23 5.67
CA LEU A 203 -5.18 -4.99 6.51
C LEU A 203 -6.41 -4.12 6.79
N CYS A 204 -7.59 -4.55 6.38
CA CYS A 204 -8.85 -3.86 6.63
C CYS A 204 -9.74 -4.66 7.57
N ASN A 205 -10.26 -3.99 8.59
CA ASN A 205 -11.16 -4.57 9.57
C ASN A 205 -12.58 -4.03 9.34
N VAL A 206 -13.51 -4.94 9.07
CA VAL A 206 -14.90 -4.59 8.78
C VAL A 206 -15.80 -4.61 10.00
N THR A 207 -15.29 -5.10 11.13
CA THR A 207 -15.98 -5.09 12.42
C THR A 207 -15.81 -3.73 13.11
N PRO A 208 -16.67 -3.39 14.09
CA PRO A 208 -16.56 -2.14 14.83
C PRO A 208 -15.42 -2.12 15.85
N ASN A 209 -14.92 -3.29 16.24
CA ASN A 209 -13.93 -3.41 17.32
C ASN A 209 -12.52 -3.42 16.74
N HIS A 210 -11.55 -2.88 17.47
CA HIS A 210 -10.14 -2.99 17.09
C HIS A 210 -9.68 -4.46 17.05
N MET A 211 -8.88 -4.81 16.06
CA MET A 211 -8.28 -6.12 15.89
C MET A 211 -6.76 -6.04 15.95
N SER A 212 -6.13 -7.05 16.56
CA SER A 212 -4.69 -7.27 16.54
C SER A 212 -4.42 -8.67 16.05
N LEU A 213 -3.84 -8.78 14.84
CA LEU A 213 -3.59 -10.06 14.18
C LEU A 213 -2.08 -10.26 14.03
N SER A 214 -1.59 -11.50 14.07
CA SER A 214 -0.17 -11.76 13.83
C SER A 214 0.25 -11.23 12.45
N CYS A 215 1.31 -10.42 12.39
CA CYS A 215 1.86 -9.94 11.12
C CYS A 215 2.37 -11.11 10.27
N THR A 216 2.96 -12.13 10.88
CA THR A 216 3.36 -13.38 10.21
C THR A 216 2.15 -14.11 9.62
N TYR A 217 1.03 -14.11 10.33
CA TYR A 217 -0.21 -14.69 9.82
C TYR A 217 -0.75 -13.90 8.62
N MET A 218 -0.69 -12.57 8.62
CA MET A 218 -1.06 -11.78 7.44
C MET A 218 -0.18 -12.11 6.22
N ALA A 219 1.08 -12.48 6.44
CA ALA A 219 1.98 -12.91 5.38
C ALA A 219 1.48 -14.15 4.60
N SER A 220 0.70 -15.05 5.21
CA SER A 220 0.13 -16.20 4.50
C SER A 220 -0.98 -15.80 3.52
N TYR A 221 -1.83 -14.83 3.87
CA TYR A 221 -2.88 -14.30 2.97
C TYR A 221 -2.25 -13.69 1.72
N ILE A 222 -1.16 -12.94 1.92
CA ILE A 222 -0.43 -12.29 0.83
C ILE A 222 0.23 -13.35 -0.06
N GLN A 223 0.82 -14.39 0.54
CA GLN A 223 1.38 -15.50 -0.22
C GLN A 223 0.32 -16.21 -1.07
N ASP A 224 -0.89 -16.39 -0.56
CA ASP A 224 -1.99 -16.95 -1.33
C ASP A 224 -2.44 -16.05 -2.48
N ILE A 225 -2.47 -14.73 -2.26
CA ILE A 225 -2.72 -13.75 -3.33
C ILE A 225 -1.59 -13.82 -4.37
N LEU A 226 -0.32 -13.89 -3.98
CA LEU A 226 0.82 -14.02 -4.89
C LEU A 226 0.75 -15.30 -5.72
N ASN A 227 0.44 -16.43 -5.08
CA ASN A 227 0.40 -17.74 -5.73
C ASN A 227 -0.72 -17.85 -6.77
N ARG A 228 -1.84 -17.16 -6.54
CA ARG A 228 -3.06 -17.32 -7.35
C ARG A 228 -3.30 -16.14 -8.29
N CYS A 229 -3.01 -14.93 -7.86
CA CYS A 229 -3.41 -13.69 -8.54
C CYS A 229 -2.26 -13.02 -9.30
N ALA A 230 -1.03 -13.53 -9.23
CA ALA A 230 0.09 -12.95 -9.97
C ALA A 230 0.04 -13.31 -11.46
N TYR A 231 0.37 -12.34 -12.31
CA TYR A 231 0.42 -12.50 -13.77
C TYR A 231 1.59 -11.71 -14.35
N SER A 232 1.97 -12.01 -15.59
CA SER A 232 3.10 -11.35 -16.28
C SER A 232 2.60 -10.40 -17.36
N VAL A 233 3.21 -9.21 -17.41
CA VAL A 233 3.05 -8.24 -18.50
C VAL A 233 4.44 -7.93 -19.05
N GLY A 234 4.79 -8.54 -20.18
CA GLY A 234 6.16 -8.52 -20.69
C GLY A 234 7.13 -9.19 -19.69
N LEU A 235 8.16 -8.45 -19.27
CA LEU A 235 9.16 -8.92 -18.29
C LEU A 235 8.76 -8.64 -16.84
N ILE A 236 7.65 -7.94 -16.60
CA ILE A 236 7.24 -7.51 -15.26
C ILE A 236 6.18 -8.48 -14.74
N ARG A 237 6.37 -8.97 -13.50
CA ARG A 237 5.35 -9.72 -12.77
C ARG A 237 4.54 -8.78 -11.89
N LEU A 238 3.23 -8.78 -12.09
CA LEU A 238 2.28 -7.97 -11.36
C LEU A 238 1.37 -8.86 -10.50
N VAL A 239 0.84 -8.30 -9.42
CA VAL A 239 -0.12 -8.95 -8.53
C VAL A 239 -1.10 -7.94 -7.99
N GLY A 240 -2.37 -8.32 -7.95
CA GLY A 240 -3.41 -7.55 -7.30
C GLY A 240 -4.53 -8.48 -6.83
N GLY A 241 -5.00 -8.27 -5.61
CA GLY A 241 -6.08 -9.10 -5.09
C GLY A 241 -6.46 -8.79 -3.65
N GLN A 242 -7.53 -9.45 -3.22
CA GLN A 242 -8.10 -9.31 -1.89
C GLN A 242 -8.44 -10.69 -1.33
N ALA A 243 -7.95 -11.00 -0.14
CA ALA A 243 -8.26 -12.24 0.58
C ALA A 243 -9.08 -11.91 1.83
N TRP A 244 -10.24 -12.54 1.97
CA TRP A 244 -11.15 -12.34 3.11
C TRP A 244 -10.95 -13.40 4.17
N ASP A 245 -11.28 -13.03 5.40
CA ASP A 245 -11.44 -13.94 6.50
C ASP A 245 -12.86 -13.89 7.06
N THR A 246 -13.37 -15.02 7.56
CA THR A 246 -14.70 -15.09 8.18
C THR A 246 -14.81 -14.29 9.48
N ASP A 247 -13.70 -13.94 10.12
CA ASP A 247 -13.68 -13.15 11.35
C ASP A 247 -13.89 -11.64 11.09
N GLY A 248 -14.13 -11.24 9.83
CA GLY A 248 -14.50 -9.87 9.50
C GLY A 248 -13.32 -8.94 9.24
N TYR A 249 -12.29 -9.45 8.57
CA TYR A 249 -11.21 -8.64 8.01
C TYR A 249 -10.83 -9.13 6.61
N ASN A 250 -10.04 -8.32 5.91
CA ASN A 250 -9.41 -8.72 4.66
C ASN A 250 -8.00 -8.16 4.53
N VAL A 251 -7.19 -8.84 3.71
CA VAL A 251 -5.87 -8.39 3.29
C VAL A 251 -5.92 -8.06 1.81
N ASN A 252 -5.38 -6.89 1.45
CA ASN A 252 -5.35 -6.41 0.07
C ASN A 252 -3.93 -6.19 -0.39
N VAL A 253 -3.66 -6.59 -1.63
CA VAL A 253 -2.42 -6.32 -2.36
C VAL A 253 -2.78 -5.45 -3.56
N MET A 254 -2.22 -4.25 -3.60
CA MET A 254 -2.50 -3.30 -4.67
C MET A 254 -1.35 -2.29 -4.81
N ARG A 255 -1.33 -1.60 -5.94
CA ARG A 255 -0.53 -0.40 -6.11
C ARG A 255 -1.14 0.73 -5.28
N ASP A 256 -0.32 1.49 -4.58
CA ASP A 256 -0.72 2.69 -3.84
C ASP A 256 0.32 3.79 -4.11
N THR A 257 -0.09 4.90 -4.72
CA THR A 257 0.84 5.99 -5.09
C THR A 257 1.16 6.95 -3.95
N SER A 258 0.54 6.76 -2.78
CA SER A 258 0.97 7.40 -1.52
C SER A 258 2.04 6.59 -0.80
N CYS A 259 2.41 5.45 -1.40
CA CYS A 259 3.68 4.78 -1.31
C CYS A 259 4.53 5.14 -2.56
#